data_AF-A0A838S4H4-F1
#
_entry.id   AF-A0A838S4H4-F1
#
_cell.length_a   1.000
_cell.length_b   1.000
_cell.length_c   1.000
_cell.angle_alpha   90.00
_cell.angle_beta   90.00
_cell.angle_gamma   90.00
#
_symmetry.space_group_name_H-M   'P 1'
#
loop_
_entity.id
_entity.type
_entity.pdbx_description
1 polymer ?
#
loop_
_entity_poly.entity_id
_entity_poly.type
_entity_poly.pdbx_seq_one_letter_code
_entity_poly.pdbx_strand_id
1 'polypeptide(L)'
;MHRVAPTPLLLVHGDDDHYFGTEHAAALHRAAGGHGELWIEHGMAHGATGTSPALVHRIVGWARQVTGDTIGDTIGDTIGDVDGDITTEQDGEAA
;
A
#
# COMPACT_ATOMS: atom_id res chain seq x y z
N MET A 1 4.16 24.75 -0.61
CA MET A 1 4.29 23.47 0.11
C MET A 1 4.11 22.37 -0.92
N HIS A 2 5.16 21.60 -1.26
CA HIS A 2 5.01 20.46 -2.15
C HIS A 2 4.28 19.36 -1.39
N ARG A 3 2.96 19.29 -1.59
CA ARG A 3 2.19 18.12 -1.22
C ARG A 3 2.53 17.04 -2.23
N VAL A 4 2.93 15.86 -1.75
CA VAL A 4 2.57 14.64 -2.48
C VAL A 4 1.05 14.75 -2.64
N ALA A 5 0.54 14.70 -3.87
CA ALA A 5 -0.91 14.65 -4.14
C ALA A 5 -1.53 13.50 -3.31
N PRO A 6 -2.86 13.34 -3.16
CA PRO A 6 -3.39 12.23 -2.36
C PRO A 6 -3.22 10.91 -3.12
N THR A 7 -1.96 10.49 -3.25
CA THR A 7 -1.51 9.18 -3.65
C THR A 7 -1.51 8.36 -2.36
N PRO A 8 -2.16 7.19 -2.33
CA PRO A 8 -2.03 6.26 -1.23
C PRO A 8 -0.55 6.08 -0.86
N LEU A 9 -0.21 6.26 0.42
CA LEU A 9 1.17 6.24 0.90
C LEU A 9 1.31 5.17 1.98
N LEU A 10 2.26 4.25 1.77
CA LEU A 10 2.69 3.31 2.80
C LEU A 10 4.13 3.62 3.21
N LEU A 11 4.34 3.85 4.50
CA LEU A 11 5.65 3.95 5.13
C LEU A 11 5.93 2.63 5.87
N VAL A 12 7.01 1.95 5.50
CA VAL A 12 7.47 0.74 6.19
C VAL A 12 8.83 1.02 6.78
N HIS A 13 8.98 0.79 8.09
CA HIS A 13 10.23 1.04 8.80
C HIS A 13 10.53 -0.08 9.78
N GLY A 14 11.79 -0.49 9.89
CA GLY A 14 12.22 -1.50 10.84
C GLY A 14 12.62 -0.89 12.18
N ASP A 15 12.30 -1.56 13.29
CA ASP A 15 12.71 -1.09 14.64
C ASP A 15 14.19 -1.39 14.97
N ASP A 16 14.84 -2.28 14.21
CA ASP A 16 16.26 -2.62 14.31
C ASP A 16 17.14 -1.86 13.28
N ASP A 17 16.61 -0.83 12.61
CA ASP A 17 17.41 0.03 11.71
C ASP A 17 18.37 0.92 12.52
N HIS A 18 19.66 0.59 12.49
CA HIS A 18 20.70 1.35 13.20
C HIS A 18 21.11 2.66 12.51
N TYR A 19 20.68 2.91 11.27
CA TYR A 19 20.96 4.17 10.57
C TYR A 19 19.90 5.22 10.87
N PHE A 20 18.62 4.82 10.91
CA PHE A 20 17.50 5.71 11.12
C PHE A 20 16.52 5.09 12.12
N GLY A 21 16.32 5.73 13.27
CA GLY A 21 15.34 5.28 14.24
C GLY A 21 13.89 5.46 13.77
N THR A 22 12.97 4.78 14.46
CA THR A 22 11.53 4.80 14.17
C THR A 22 10.91 6.19 14.26
N GLU A 23 11.54 7.12 14.98
CA GLU A 23 11.12 8.52 15.09
C GLU A 23 11.09 9.25 13.74
N HIS A 24 11.98 8.89 12.81
CA HIS A 24 11.98 9.46 11.46
C HIS A 24 10.76 9.00 10.66
N ALA A 25 10.42 7.71 10.73
CA ALA A 25 9.22 7.18 10.09
C ALA A 25 7.94 7.80 10.68
N ALA A 26 7.89 7.96 12.01
CA ALA A 26 6.79 8.64 12.68
C ALA A 26 6.68 10.12 12.28
N ALA A 27 7.81 10.82 12.05
CA ALA A 27 7.81 12.19 11.57
C ALA A 27 7.26 12.31 10.15
N LEU A 28 7.65 11.41 9.24
CA LEU A 28 7.10 11.34 7.88
C LEU A 28 5.60 11.04 7.88
N HIS A 29 5.15 10.10 8.71
CA HIS A 29 3.74 9.76 8.85
C HIS A 29 2.90 10.96 9.32
N ARG A 30 3.39 11.73 10.32
CA ARG A 30 2.74 12.98 10.74
C ARG A 30 2.70 14.01 9.60
N ALA A 31 3.78 14.13 8.84
CA ALA A 31 3.86 15.05 7.69
C ALA A 31 2.91 14.65 6.55
N ALA A 32 2.62 13.36 6.41
CA ALA A 32 1.60 12.83 5.50
C ALA A 32 0.16 13.19 5.95
N GLY A 33 -0.06 13.92 7.05
CA GLY A 33 -1.35 14.58 7.30
C GLY A 33 -2.59 13.69 7.26
N GLY A 34 -2.45 12.41 7.63
CA GLY A 34 -3.55 11.45 7.77
C GLY A 34 -3.84 10.55 6.57
N HIS A 35 -3.15 10.70 5.43
CA HIS A 35 -3.34 9.82 4.25
C HIS A 35 -2.25 8.75 4.10
N GLY A 36 -1.26 8.73 4.98
CA GLY A 36 -0.23 7.70 5.00
C GLY A 36 -0.56 6.62 6.01
N GLU A 37 -0.24 5.37 5.70
CA GLU A 37 -0.15 4.28 6.66
C GLU A 37 1.30 4.11 7.11
N LEU A 38 1.50 3.72 8.38
CA LEU A 38 2.81 3.43 8.94
C LEU A 38 2.86 2.02 9.51
N TRP A 39 3.77 1.21 9.00
CA TRP A 39 4.12 -0.09 9.54
C TRP A 39 5.50 -0.04 10.19
N ILE A 40 5.56 -0.43 11.47
CA ILE A 40 6.83 -0.70 12.16
C ILE A 40 7.03 -2.22 12.17
N GLU A 41 8.02 -2.71 11.41
CA GLU A 41 8.30 -4.13 11.30
C GLU A 41 9.34 -4.55 12.36
N HIS A 42 8.93 -5.45 13.25
CA HIS A 42 9.76 -5.91 14.34
C HIS A 42 10.93 -6.77 13.85
N GLY A 43 12.14 -6.48 14.29
CA GLY A 43 13.37 -7.19 13.94
C GLY A 43 13.88 -6.90 12.53
N MET A 44 13.27 -5.94 11.81
CA MET A 44 13.70 -5.55 10.48
C MET A 44 14.85 -4.54 10.59
N ALA A 45 16.00 -4.88 10.02
CA ALA A 45 17.13 -3.96 9.86
C ALA A 45 16.91 -3.02 8.65
N HIS A 46 17.94 -2.30 8.24
CA HIS A 46 17.82 -1.26 7.21
C HIS A 46 17.21 -1.73 5.89
N GLY A 47 16.05 -1.15 5.55
CA GLY A 47 15.40 -1.14 4.24
C GLY A 47 15.62 -2.40 3.40
N ALA A 48 16.16 -2.21 2.19
CA ALA A 48 16.36 -3.26 1.19
C ALA A 48 17.12 -4.50 1.68
N THR A 49 17.96 -4.35 2.72
CA THR A 49 18.71 -5.47 3.30
C THR A 49 17.96 -6.17 4.45
N GLY A 50 17.05 -5.47 5.13
CA GLY A 50 16.22 -6.01 6.22
C GLY A 50 14.87 -6.55 5.76
N THR A 51 14.39 -6.18 4.57
CA THR A 51 13.08 -6.59 4.07
C THR A 51 13.01 -8.09 3.82
N SER A 52 12.13 -8.79 4.55
CA SER A 52 11.85 -10.21 4.32
C SER A 52 10.92 -10.44 3.12
N PRO A 53 10.95 -11.62 2.48
CA PRO A 53 9.98 -11.96 1.43
C PRO A 53 8.52 -11.86 1.91
N ALA A 54 8.25 -12.27 3.15
CA ALA A 54 6.91 -12.17 3.74
C ALA A 54 6.42 -10.72 3.84
N LEU A 55 7.31 -9.79 4.23
CA LEU A 55 7.00 -8.37 4.24
C LEU A 55 6.74 -7.84 2.81
N VAL A 56 7.54 -8.27 1.82
CA VAL A 56 7.28 -7.91 0.41
C VAL A 56 5.88 -8.35 -0.03
N HIS A 57 5.46 -9.57 0.31
CA HIS A 57 4.11 -10.05 -0.03
C HIS A 57 3.01 -9.19 0.61
N ARG A 58 3.19 -8.74 1.86
CA ARG A 58 2.25 -7.82 2.52
C ARG A 58 2.20 -6.46 1.82
N ILE A 59 3.35 -5.89 1.44
CA ILE A 59 3.43 -4.63 0.70
C ILE A 59 2.70 -4.74 -0.64
N VAL A 60 2.88 -5.86 -1.36
CA VAL A 60 2.15 -6.12 -2.62
C VAL A 60 0.65 -6.24 -2.39
N GLY A 61 0.22 -6.91 -1.32
CA GLY A 61 -1.19 -6.99 -0.94
C GLY A 61 -1.81 -5.62 -0.73
N TRP A 62 -1.13 -4.77 0.04
CA TRP A 62 -1.54 -3.38 0.27
C TRP A 62 -1.61 -2.59 -1.05
N ALA A 63 -0.57 -2.66 -1.89
CA ALA A 63 -0.53 -1.93 -3.16
C ALA A 63 -1.69 -2.34 -4.10
N ARG A 64 -2.02 -3.64 -4.13
CA ARG A 64 -3.15 -4.15 -4.92
C ARG A 64 -4.48 -3.64 -4.40
N GLN A 65 -4.66 -3.63 -3.08
CA GLN A 65 -5.88 -3.14 -2.45
C GLN A 65 -6.11 -1.66 -2.79
N VAL A 66 -5.17 -0.78 -2.45
CA VAL A 66 -5.35 0.66 -2.66
C VAL A 66 -5.47 1.04 -4.14
N THR A 67 -4.82 0.28 -5.03
CA THR A 67 -4.99 0.45 -6.47
C THR A 67 -6.38 0.03 -6.92
N GLY A 68 -6.88 -1.11 -6.43
CA GLY A 68 -8.24 -1.59 -6.69
C GLY A 68 -9.29 -0.59 -6.21
N ASP A 69 -9.13 -0.07 -4.99
CA ASP A 69 -10.01 0.95 -4.41
C ASP A 69 -9.99 2.24 -5.25
N THR A 70 -8.80 2.74 -5.60
CA THR A 70 -8.67 3.95 -6.44
C THR A 70 -9.34 3.78 -7.81
N ILE A 71 -9.19 2.59 -8.42
CA ILE A 71 -9.84 2.28 -9.70
C ILE A 71 -11.35 2.21 -9.51
N GLY A 72 -11.83 1.54 -8.45
CA GLY A 72 -13.26 1.47 -8.11
C GLY A 72 -13.88 2.86 -7.93
N ASP A 73 -13.25 3.72 -7.12
CA ASP A 73 -13.70 5.09 -6.89
C ASP A 73 -13.75 5.88 -8.20
N THR A 74 -12.68 5.83 -9.01
CA THR A 74 -12.59 6.56 -10.28
C THR A 74 -13.65 6.09 -11.28
N ILE A 75 -13.87 4.78 -11.40
CA ILE A 75 -14.87 4.21 -12.30
C ILE A 75 -16.27 4.51 -11.79
N GLY A 76 -16.52 4.36 -10.49
CA GLY A 76 -17.81 4.67 -9.86
C GLY A 76 -18.21 6.13 -10.05
N ASP A 77 -17.28 7.06 -9.88
CA ASP A 77 -17.49 8.49 -10.14
C ASP A 77 -17.80 8.80 -11.62
N THR A 78 -17.27 7.98 -12.54
CA THR A 78 -17.40 8.20 -13.99
C THR A 78 -18.66 7.56 -14.58
N ILE A 79 -18.98 6.34 -14.16
CA ILE A 79 -20.02 5.50 -14.77
C ILE A 79 -21.29 5.45 -13.88
N GLY A 80 -21.18 5.80 -12.59
CA GLY A 80 -22.23 5.57 -11.59
C GLY A 80 -22.14 4.16 -11.00
N ASP A 81 -22.90 3.92 -9.92
CA ASP A 81 -22.95 2.63 -9.23
C ASP A 81 -23.59 1.57 -10.14
N VAL A 82 -22.81 0.59 -10.58
CA VAL A 82 -23.30 -0.53 -11.40
C VAL A 82 -23.48 -1.73 -10.49
N ASP A 83 -24.73 -2.11 -10.23
CA ASP A 83 -25.14 -3.29 -9.43
C ASP A 83 -24.96 -4.59 -10.25
N GLY A 84 -23.79 -4.74 -10.89
CA GLY A 84 -23.47 -5.82 -11.81
C GLY A 84 -22.52 -6.81 -11.17
N ASP A 85 -23.01 -8.00 -10.83
CA ASP A 85 -22.18 -9.15 -10.45
C ASP A 85 -21.21 -9.46 -11.60
N ILE A 86 -19.93 -9.08 -11.46
CA ILE A 86 -18.89 -9.45 -12.43
C ILE A 86 -18.51 -10.90 -12.15
N THR A 87 -19.23 -11.84 -12.76
CA THR A 87 -18.81 -13.23 -12.82
C THR A 87 -17.72 -13.38 -13.88
N THR A 88 -16.48 -13.64 -13.47
CA THR A 88 -15.45 -14.09 -14.40
C THR A 88 -15.76 -15.53 -14.83
N GLU A 89 -16.47 -15.71 -15.93
CA GLU A 89 -16.56 -17.01 -16.60
C GLU A 89 -15.22 -17.27 -17.31
N GLN A 90 -14.39 -18.12 -16.72
CA GLN A 90 -13.26 -18.70 -17.43
C GLN A 90 -13.77 -19.85 -18.28
N ASP A 91 -13.98 -19.59 -19.58
CA ASP A 91 -14.21 -20.65 -20.54
C ASP A 91 -12.94 -21.52 -20.61
N GLY A 92 -13.08 -22.76 -20.16
CA GLY A 92 -12.04 -23.77 -20.25
C GLY A 92 -11.76 -24.14 -21.70
N GLU A 93 -10.53 -23.91 -22.14
CA GLU A 93 -10.01 -24.40 -23.42
C GLU A 93 -10.01 -25.93 -23.40
N ALA A 94 -10.76 -26.52 -24.32
CA ALA A 94 -10.84 -27.96 -24.54
C ALA A 94 -9.54 -28.51 -25.13
N ALA A 95 -9.06 -29.64 -24.61
CA ALA A 95 -8.15 -30.56 -25.29
C ALA A 95 -8.47 -32.01 -24.91
#